data_AF-A0A7Z2PNC8-F1
#
_entry.id   AF-A0A7Z2PNC8-F1
#
_cell.length_a   1.000
_cell.length_b   1.000
_cell.length_c   1.000
_cell.angle_alpha   90.00
_cell.angle_beta   90.00
_cell.angle_gamma   90.00
#
_symmetry.space_group_name_H-M   'P 1'
#
loop_
_entity.id
_entity.type
_entity.pdbx_description
1 polymer ?
#
loop_
_entity_poly.entity_id
_entity_poly.type
_entity_poly.pdbx_seq_one_letter_code
_entity_poly.pdbx_strand_id
1 'polypeptide(L)'
;MKTIRAAILLALVSPPAFAQTKDKAPNADRPLLATFCDAADIKGSACRRAKAYPGGKRCDVKLRPDRYSGKFLADGSTLLVVNYESGCEAHANDFGGSVIFEQKDGAAIFNGYQPGFQVNDCITLARNDKQDRLICITGHIGQGHLESGVAEMVFTRDFNKTIDMSLNYFVTGEDAVGAYGSNVVECKETSKYFGFARLGAGPAPDTVAVEIAHADKATIETACTKGFPKPKQLFGELGPGEAYVPPGHEKKARFVIDLTTSKAVPEAEFAKR
;
A
#
# COMPACT_ATOMS: atom_id res chain seq x y z
N MET A 1 14.11 35.19 -56.21
CA MET A 1 13.03 34.48 -55.48
C MET A 1 13.65 33.83 -54.24
N LYS A 2 13.31 34.32 -53.04
CA LYS A 2 13.83 33.82 -51.76
C LYS A 2 12.88 32.74 -51.23
N THR A 3 13.36 31.51 -51.11
CA THR A 3 12.62 30.38 -50.53
C THR A 3 12.89 30.33 -49.02
N ILE A 4 11.86 30.61 -48.24
CA ILE A 4 11.83 30.47 -46.78
C ILE A 4 11.54 28.99 -46.48
N ARG A 5 12.46 28.29 -45.80
CA ARG A 5 12.19 26.96 -45.23
C ARG A 5 11.75 27.14 -43.77
N ALA A 6 10.49 26.83 -43.49
CA ALA A 6 9.91 26.81 -42.16
C ALA A 6 10.39 25.57 -41.38
N ALA A 7 10.83 25.79 -40.15
CA ALA A 7 11.16 24.73 -39.19
C ALA A 7 9.86 24.22 -38.53
N ILE A 8 9.60 22.92 -38.65
CA ILE A 8 8.49 22.25 -37.96
C ILE A 8 8.98 21.87 -36.56
N LEU A 9 8.46 22.55 -35.54
CA LEU A 9 8.60 22.15 -34.15
C LEU A 9 7.66 20.98 -33.87
N LEU A 10 8.21 19.76 -33.67
CA LEU A 10 7.47 18.66 -33.06
C LEU A 10 7.28 18.97 -31.57
N ALA A 11 6.06 19.29 -31.17
CA ALA A 11 5.67 19.32 -29.77
C ALA A 11 5.56 17.88 -29.25
N LEU A 12 6.46 17.49 -28.35
CA LEU A 12 6.33 16.28 -27.54
C LEU A 12 5.13 16.46 -26.61
N VAL A 13 4.01 15.84 -26.94
CA VAL A 13 2.84 15.74 -26.05
C VAL A 13 3.13 14.63 -25.05
N SER A 14 3.63 14.99 -23.87
CA SER A 14 3.67 14.09 -22.74
C SER A 14 2.25 13.67 -22.36
N PRO A 15 1.95 12.38 -22.12
CA PRO A 15 0.65 11.97 -21.61
C PRO A 15 0.42 12.60 -20.24
N PRO A 16 -0.84 12.95 -19.89
CA PRO A 16 -1.13 13.57 -18.61
C PRO A 16 -0.84 12.56 -17.50
N ALA A 17 0.14 12.89 -16.66
CA ALA A 17 0.23 12.28 -15.33
C ALA A 17 -1.09 12.59 -14.62
N PHE A 18 -1.84 11.56 -14.24
CA PHE A 18 -3.00 11.69 -13.36
C PHE A 18 -2.49 12.18 -12.00
N ALA A 19 -2.42 13.50 -11.84
CA ALA A 19 -2.13 14.14 -10.59
C ALA A 19 -3.22 13.77 -9.58
N GLN A 20 -2.80 13.18 -8.45
CA GLN A 20 -3.66 12.95 -7.29
C GLN A 20 -4.08 14.32 -6.71
N THR A 21 -5.23 14.84 -7.13
CA THR A 21 -5.78 16.08 -6.56
C THR A 21 -6.29 15.80 -5.15
N LYS A 22 -5.60 16.36 -4.14
CA LYS A 22 -5.93 16.22 -2.70
C LYS A 22 -7.09 17.11 -2.21
N ASP A 23 -7.61 18.01 -3.05
CA ASP A 23 -8.73 18.88 -2.67
C ASP A 23 -10.01 18.52 -3.43
N LYS A 24 -10.96 17.86 -2.75
CA LYS A 24 -12.29 17.56 -3.32
C LYS A 24 -13.33 18.56 -2.85
N ALA A 25 -14.19 18.97 -3.78
CA ALA A 25 -15.37 19.78 -3.50
C ALA A 25 -16.32 19.06 -2.50
N PRO A 26 -17.11 19.81 -1.69
CA PRO A 26 -17.90 19.28 -0.56
C PRO A 26 -18.94 18.18 -0.87
N ASN A 27 -19.13 17.76 -2.12
CA ASN A 27 -20.10 16.74 -2.55
C ASN A 27 -19.56 15.74 -3.57
N ALA A 28 -18.24 15.69 -3.80
CA ALA A 28 -17.65 14.81 -4.80
C ALA A 28 -17.92 13.31 -4.56
N ASP A 29 -18.27 12.94 -3.33
CA ASP A 29 -18.52 11.55 -2.92
C ASP A 29 -19.97 11.12 -3.00
N ARG A 30 -20.91 12.07 -3.12
CA ARG A 30 -22.33 11.77 -3.14
C ARG A 30 -22.72 10.75 -4.23
N PRO A 31 -22.19 10.79 -5.46
CA PRO A 31 -22.48 9.79 -6.48
C PRO A 31 -22.02 8.38 -6.08
N LEU A 32 -20.83 8.26 -5.45
CA LEU A 32 -20.32 6.98 -4.98
C LEU A 32 -21.15 6.46 -3.80
N LEU A 33 -21.41 7.30 -2.81
CA LEU A 33 -22.21 6.93 -1.64
C LEU A 33 -23.63 6.51 -2.03
N ALA A 34 -24.25 7.15 -3.01
CA ALA A 34 -25.60 6.82 -3.46
C ALA A 34 -25.74 5.39 -4.02
N THR A 35 -24.64 4.74 -4.39
CA THR A 35 -24.66 3.35 -4.87
C THR A 35 -24.92 2.33 -3.74
N PHE A 36 -24.64 2.69 -2.49
CA PHE A 36 -24.84 1.82 -1.32
C PHE A 36 -25.47 2.52 -0.12
N CYS A 37 -25.96 3.76 -0.28
CA CYS A 37 -26.54 4.55 0.80
C CYS A 37 -27.83 5.25 0.33
N ASP A 38 -28.82 5.32 1.22
CA ASP A 38 -30.00 6.14 0.96
C ASP A 38 -29.65 7.63 1.01
N ALA A 39 -30.27 8.43 0.13
CA ALA A 39 -29.97 9.86 0.01
C ALA A 39 -30.15 10.65 1.33
N ALA A 40 -31.06 10.21 2.20
CA ALA A 40 -31.30 10.79 3.52
C ALA A 40 -30.21 10.44 4.56
N ASP A 41 -29.46 9.35 4.33
CA ASP A 41 -28.39 8.86 5.21
C ASP A 41 -27.01 9.40 4.80
N ILE A 42 -26.91 10.14 3.69
CA ILE A 42 -25.66 10.73 3.17
C ILE A 42 -25.42 12.12 3.76
N LYS A 43 -24.27 12.32 4.41
CA LYS A 43 -23.77 13.62 4.88
C LYS A 43 -22.29 13.79 4.52
N GLY A 44 -21.99 14.67 3.56
CA GLY A 44 -20.62 14.85 3.05
C GLY A 44 -20.07 13.56 2.45
N SER A 45 -18.92 13.10 2.94
CA SER A 45 -18.28 11.83 2.55
C SER A 45 -18.75 10.62 3.37
N ALA A 46 -19.77 10.77 4.23
CA ALA A 46 -20.25 9.71 5.10
C ALA A 46 -21.67 9.23 4.73
N CYS A 47 -21.87 7.92 4.84
CA CYS A 47 -23.15 7.24 4.90
C CYS A 47 -23.39 6.76 6.33
N ARG A 48 -24.51 7.14 6.96
CA ARG A 48 -24.81 6.71 8.35
C ARG A 48 -25.34 5.29 8.44
N ARG A 49 -25.89 4.75 7.35
CA ARG A 49 -26.47 3.41 7.27
C ARG A 49 -26.18 2.78 5.91
N ALA A 50 -24.98 2.27 5.77
CA ALA A 50 -24.53 1.63 4.56
C ALA A 50 -25.31 0.32 4.32
N LYS A 51 -25.74 0.10 3.07
CA LYS A 51 -26.40 -1.12 2.60
C LYS A 51 -25.36 -2.16 2.22
N ALA A 52 -25.77 -3.42 2.20
CA ALA A 52 -24.96 -4.56 1.76
C ALA A 52 -23.62 -4.71 2.50
N TYR A 53 -23.53 -4.18 3.73
CA TYR A 53 -22.35 -4.34 4.56
C TYR A 53 -22.24 -5.82 5.02
N PRO A 54 -21.03 -6.41 5.06
CA PRO A 54 -20.85 -7.79 5.46
C PRO A 54 -21.53 -8.14 6.80
N GLY A 55 -22.12 -9.34 6.86
CA GLY A 55 -22.89 -9.79 8.02
C GLY A 55 -24.26 -9.13 8.20
N GLY A 56 -24.76 -8.39 7.18
CA GLY A 56 -26.10 -7.80 7.20
C GLY A 56 -26.28 -6.61 8.14
N LYS A 57 -25.18 -6.06 8.67
CA LYS A 57 -25.18 -4.93 9.60
C LYS A 57 -25.48 -3.62 8.86
N ARG A 58 -26.06 -2.64 9.57
CA ARG A 58 -26.11 -1.25 9.11
C ARG A 58 -24.97 -0.49 9.75
N CYS A 59 -23.96 -0.17 8.95
CA CYS A 59 -22.73 0.44 9.43
C CYS A 59 -22.60 1.88 8.94
N ASP A 60 -22.01 2.73 9.77
CA ASP A 60 -21.53 4.01 9.29
C ASP A 60 -20.29 3.78 8.41
N VAL A 61 -20.23 4.44 7.27
CA VAL A 61 -19.12 4.34 6.32
C VAL A 61 -18.75 5.74 5.90
N LYS A 62 -17.50 6.13 6.12
CA LYS A 62 -16.96 7.42 5.68
C LYS A 62 -15.83 7.20 4.69
N LEU A 63 -16.05 7.59 3.43
CA LEU A 63 -15.04 7.47 2.39
C LEU A 63 -13.85 8.40 2.69
N ARG A 64 -12.65 7.91 2.44
CA ARG A 64 -11.39 8.65 2.59
C ARG A 64 -10.95 9.29 1.26
N PRO A 65 -10.01 10.24 1.31
CA PRO A 65 -9.47 10.88 0.11
C PRO A 65 -8.64 9.93 -0.76
N ASP A 66 -7.98 8.93 -0.17
CA ASP A 66 -7.09 8.00 -0.86
C ASP A 66 -7.89 7.09 -1.80
N ARG A 67 -7.54 7.16 -3.08
CA ARG A 67 -8.25 6.51 -4.18
C ARG A 67 -7.30 6.04 -5.24
N TYR A 68 -7.55 4.82 -5.72
CA TYR A 68 -6.74 4.19 -6.74
C TYR A 68 -7.65 3.66 -7.83
N SER A 69 -7.30 3.95 -9.08
CA SER A 69 -8.05 3.48 -10.22
C SER A 69 -7.10 2.85 -11.24
N GLY A 70 -7.56 1.76 -11.86
CA GLY A 70 -6.78 1.01 -12.82
C GLY A 70 -7.49 -0.25 -13.27
N LYS A 71 -6.96 -0.90 -14.30
CA LYS A 71 -7.45 -2.17 -14.84
C LYS A 71 -6.86 -3.34 -14.06
N PHE A 72 -7.30 -3.51 -12.82
CA PHE A 72 -6.71 -4.52 -11.93
C PHE A 72 -7.19 -5.95 -12.22
N LEU A 73 -8.34 -6.09 -12.88
CA LEU A 73 -8.87 -7.38 -13.34
C LEU A 73 -8.35 -7.75 -14.73
N ALA A 74 -8.22 -9.05 -14.98
CA ALA A 74 -7.73 -9.57 -16.26
C ALA A 74 -8.69 -9.34 -17.45
N ASP A 75 -9.97 -9.07 -17.16
CA ASP A 75 -10.98 -8.73 -18.17
C ASP A 75 -10.88 -7.28 -18.67
N GLY A 76 -9.97 -6.48 -18.11
CA GLY A 76 -9.71 -5.10 -18.49
C GLY A 76 -10.71 -4.10 -17.91
N SER A 77 -11.62 -4.53 -17.02
CA SER A 77 -12.51 -3.62 -16.30
C SER A 77 -11.72 -2.64 -15.43
N THR A 78 -12.04 -1.35 -15.54
CA THR A 78 -11.46 -0.32 -14.68
C THR A 78 -12.13 -0.36 -13.32
N LEU A 79 -11.34 -0.55 -12.27
CA LEU A 79 -11.79 -0.43 -10.89
C LEU A 79 -11.43 0.94 -10.32
N LEU A 80 -12.21 1.36 -9.33
CA LEU A 80 -11.92 2.45 -8.41
C LEU A 80 -12.00 1.86 -6.99
N VAL A 81 -10.89 1.92 -6.26
CA VAL A 81 -10.77 1.46 -4.88
C VAL A 81 -10.67 2.68 -3.99
N VAL A 82 -11.52 2.75 -2.96
CA VAL A 82 -11.62 3.91 -2.06
C VAL A 82 -11.58 3.42 -0.62
N ASN A 83 -10.63 3.89 0.18
CA ASN A 83 -10.62 3.55 1.60
C ASN A 83 -11.85 4.13 2.32
N TYR A 84 -12.29 3.46 3.38
CA TYR A 84 -13.33 3.98 4.26
C TYR A 84 -12.98 3.75 5.73
N GLU A 85 -13.51 4.62 6.57
CA GLU A 85 -13.57 4.47 8.03
C GLU A 85 -14.96 3.95 8.41
N SER A 86 -15.05 3.04 9.37
CA SER A 86 -16.31 2.55 9.93
C SER A 86 -16.15 2.11 11.38
N GLY A 87 -17.12 2.45 12.24
CA GLY A 87 -17.18 1.93 13.60
C GLY A 87 -17.54 0.44 13.70
N CYS A 88 -17.99 -0.18 12.60
CA CYS A 88 -18.37 -1.59 12.59
C CYS A 88 -17.18 -2.57 12.47
N GLU A 89 -16.00 -2.08 12.08
CA GLU A 89 -14.79 -2.88 11.93
C GLU A 89 -13.74 -2.35 12.89
N ALA A 90 -13.93 -2.63 14.17
CA ALA A 90 -12.94 -2.28 15.17
C ALA A 90 -11.70 -3.18 14.98
N HIS A 91 -10.65 -2.63 14.40
CA HIS A 91 -9.30 -3.21 14.41
C HIS A 91 -8.37 -2.32 15.24
N ALA A 92 -7.27 -2.88 15.75
CA ALA A 92 -6.37 -2.22 16.70
C ALA A 92 -5.81 -0.88 16.18
N ASN A 93 -5.64 -0.75 14.86
CA ASN A 93 -5.08 0.43 14.20
C ASN A 93 -5.77 0.78 12.86
N ASP A 94 -6.64 -0.09 12.33
CA ASP A 94 -7.21 0.02 10.97
C ASP A 94 -8.75 -0.08 10.97
N PHE A 95 -9.43 0.97 11.41
CA PHE A 95 -10.89 1.01 11.34
C PHE A 95 -11.38 1.07 9.89
N GLY A 96 -12.19 0.10 9.48
CA GLY A 96 -12.83 0.06 8.16
C GLY A 96 -12.11 -0.85 7.17
N GLY A 97 -11.80 -0.32 5.98
CA GLY A 97 -11.30 -1.11 4.86
C GLY A 97 -11.35 -0.32 3.56
N SER A 98 -11.69 -0.99 2.46
CA SER A 98 -11.89 -0.34 1.16
C SER A 98 -13.22 -0.72 0.51
N VAL A 99 -13.74 0.18 -0.32
CA VAL A 99 -14.89 -0.06 -1.19
C VAL A 99 -14.40 -0.17 -2.61
N ILE A 100 -14.88 -1.19 -3.33
CA ILE A 100 -14.58 -1.39 -4.73
C ILE A 100 -15.77 -0.90 -5.57
N PHE A 101 -15.46 -0.06 -6.55
CA PHE A 101 -16.38 0.32 -7.61
C PHE A 101 -15.81 -0.14 -8.95
N GLU A 102 -16.65 -0.66 -9.83
CA GLU A 102 -16.32 -0.80 -11.24
C GLU A 102 -16.75 0.47 -11.97
N GLN A 103 -15.87 1.01 -12.81
CA GLN A 103 -16.17 2.17 -13.64
C GLN A 103 -16.63 1.71 -15.01
N LYS A 104 -17.88 2.03 -15.35
CA LYS A 104 -18.50 1.63 -16.62
C LYS A 104 -19.37 2.76 -17.16
N ASP A 105 -19.15 3.16 -18.40
CA ASP A 105 -19.93 4.18 -19.12
C ASP A 105 -20.08 5.50 -18.34
N GLY A 106 -19.02 5.90 -17.61
CA GLY A 106 -19.00 7.11 -16.77
C GLY A 106 -19.73 6.98 -15.42
N ALA A 107 -20.27 5.81 -15.10
CA ALA A 107 -20.90 5.50 -13.81
C ALA A 107 -19.98 4.63 -12.93
N ALA A 108 -20.16 4.75 -11.61
CA ALA A 108 -19.55 3.87 -10.64
C ALA A 108 -20.57 2.81 -10.19
N ILE A 109 -20.20 1.54 -10.30
CA ILE A 109 -21.01 0.39 -9.88
C ILE A 109 -20.39 -0.17 -8.61
N PHE A 110 -21.12 -0.14 -7.50
CA PHE A 110 -20.69 -0.75 -6.24
C PHE A 110 -20.50 -2.25 -6.39
N ASN A 111 -19.31 -2.75 -6.06
CA ASN A 111 -18.94 -4.16 -6.17
C ASN A 111 -18.65 -4.83 -4.82
N GLY A 112 -18.61 -4.07 -3.72
CA GLY A 112 -18.48 -4.65 -2.38
C GLY A 112 -17.61 -3.83 -1.43
N TYR A 113 -17.68 -4.22 -0.16
CA TYR A 113 -16.74 -3.81 0.88
C TYR A 113 -15.64 -4.86 1.01
N GLN A 114 -14.44 -4.39 1.34
CA GLN A 114 -13.27 -5.19 1.65
C GLN A 114 -12.79 -4.81 3.06
N PRO A 115 -13.44 -5.32 4.13
CA PRO A 115 -13.06 -5.03 5.51
C PRO A 115 -11.62 -5.43 5.79
N GLY A 116 -10.91 -4.61 6.57
CA GLY A 116 -9.51 -4.86 6.95
C GLY A 116 -8.49 -4.58 5.83
N PHE A 117 -8.91 -4.49 4.57
CA PHE A 117 -8.00 -4.16 3.47
C PHE A 117 -8.06 -2.68 3.13
N GLN A 118 -7.05 -1.94 3.58
CA GLN A 118 -6.85 -0.56 3.18
C GLN A 118 -5.78 -0.46 2.09
N VAL A 119 -6.05 0.37 1.08
CA VAL A 119 -5.08 0.75 0.06
C VAL A 119 -4.44 2.08 0.46
N ASN A 120 -3.46 2.03 1.35
CA ASN A 120 -2.67 3.21 1.74
C ASN A 120 -1.30 3.15 1.04
N ASP A 121 -0.72 4.31 0.72
CA ASP A 121 0.62 4.41 0.14
C ASP A 121 0.87 3.45 -1.04
N CYS A 122 -0.05 3.49 -2.02
CA CYS A 122 0.02 2.64 -3.19
C CYS A 122 0.48 3.39 -4.45
N ILE A 123 0.93 2.61 -5.43
CA ILE A 123 1.19 3.05 -6.80
C ILE A 123 0.50 2.12 -7.78
N THR A 124 0.05 2.68 -8.90
CA THR A 124 -0.50 1.93 -10.02
C THR A 124 0.57 1.80 -11.09
N LEU A 125 0.84 0.58 -11.53
CA LEU A 125 1.83 0.27 -12.56
C LEU A 125 1.18 -0.53 -13.67
N ALA A 126 1.57 -0.31 -14.92
CA ALA A 126 1.16 -1.20 -16.00
C ALA A 126 1.80 -2.58 -15.78
N ARG A 127 0.98 -3.63 -15.78
CA ARG A 127 1.45 -5.02 -15.92
C ARG A 127 1.71 -5.34 -17.39
N ASN A 128 0.81 -4.87 -18.25
CA ASN A 128 0.84 -4.96 -19.71
C ASN A 128 -0.16 -3.95 -20.29
N ASP A 129 -0.34 -3.93 -21.62
CA ASP A 129 -1.25 -2.99 -22.30
C ASP A 129 -2.73 -3.06 -21.85
N LYS A 130 -3.13 -4.15 -21.18
CA LYS A 130 -4.52 -4.43 -20.81
C LYS A 130 -4.77 -4.47 -19.31
N GLN A 131 -3.73 -4.59 -18.49
CA GLN A 131 -3.86 -4.80 -17.05
C GLN A 131 -2.85 -3.96 -16.28
N ASP A 132 -3.31 -3.39 -15.17
CA ASP A 132 -2.51 -2.68 -14.20
C ASP A 132 -2.31 -3.53 -12.94
N ARG A 133 -1.28 -3.20 -12.16
CA ARG A 133 -1.07 -3.68 -10.80
C ARG A 133 -1.26 -2.54 -9.82
N LEU A 134 -1.81 -2.83 -8.66
CA LEU A 134 -1.82 -1.92 -7.53
C LEU A 134 -0.85 -2.45 -6.48
N ILE A 135 0.28 -1.76 -6.32
CA ILE A 135 1.32 -2.13 -5.35
C ILE A 135 1.22 -1.17 -4.17
N CYS A 136 1.12 -1.69 -2.96
CA CYS A 136 0.94 -0.92 -1.74
C CYS A 136 1.99 -1.26 -0.69
N ILE A 137 2.28 -0.29 0.18
CA ILE A 137 2.79 -0.61 1.51
C ILE A 137 1.59 -0.98 2.36
N THR A 138 1.64 -2.15 2.98
CA THR A 138 0.60 -2.66 3.88
C THR A 138 1.22 -3.05 5.21
N GLY A 139 0.45 -3.01 6.28
CA GLY A 139 0.88 -3.49 7.58
C GLY A 139 -0.27 -3.66 8.55
N HIS A 140 0.01 -4.40 9.60
CA HIS A 140 -0.91 -4.70 10.69
C HIS A 140 -0.17 -4.67 12.01
N ILE A 141 -0.82 -4.14 13.06
CA ILE A 141 -0.27 -4.19 14.42
C ILE A 141 -0.95 -5.30 15.22
N GLY A 142 -0.18 -6.30 15.60
CA GLY A 142 -0.58 -7.39 16.47
C GLY A 142 0.32 -7.49 17.69
N GLN A 143 -0.24 -7.44 18.90
CA GLN A 143 0.51 -7.60 20.16
C GLN A 143 1.73 -6.66 20.32
N GLY A 144 1.70 -5.48 19.67
CA GLY A 144 2.80 -4.51 19.69
C GLY A 144 3.85 -4.71 18.59
N HIS A 145 3.76 -5.77 17.79
CA HIS A 145 4.54 -5.93 16.56
C HIS A 145 3.81 -5.27 15.41
N LEU A 146 4.52 -4.44 14.65
CA LEU A 146 4.08 -3.93 13.37
C LEU A 146 4.65 -4.83 12.27
N GLU A 147 3.82 -5.75 11.79
CA GLU A 147 4.12 -6.55 10.60
C GLU A 147 3.77 -5.71 9.38
N SER A 148 4.73 -5.49 8.47
CA SER A 148 4.54 -4.67 7.29
C SER A 148 5.18 -5.28 6.06
N GLY A 149 4.83 -4.77 4.88
CA GLY A 149 5.40 -5.25 3.64
C GLY A 149 5.02 -4.43 2.43
N VAL A 150 5.71 -4.70 1.32
CA VAL A 150 5.30 -4.26 -0.02
C VAL A 150 4.57 -5.42 -0.67
N ALA A 151 3.31 -5.20 -1.02
CA ALA A 151 2.43 -6.23 -1.57
C ALA A 151 1.65 -5.73 -2.79
N GLU A 152 1.31 -6.64 -3.68
CA GLU A 152 0.29 -6.40 -4.71
C GLU A 152 -1.09 -6.67 -4.13
N MET A 153 -1.99 -5.70 -4.31
CA MET A 153 -3.42 -5.89 -4.09
C MET A 153 -3.98 -6.67 -5.28
N VAL A 154 -4.27 -7.94 -5.06
CA VAL A 154 -4.77 -8.84 -6.10
C VAL A 154 -6.29 -8.86 -6.05
N PHE A 155 -6.91 -8.55 -7.19
CA PHE A 155 -8.36 -8.54 -7.34
C PHE A 155 -8.80 -9.76 -8.14
N THR A 156 -9.81 -10.46 -7.64
CA THR A 156 -10.43 -11.57 -8.37
C THR A 156 -11.94 -11.37 -8.45
N ARG A 157 -12.53 -11.83 -9.55
CA ARG A 157 -13.98 -11.79 -9.75
C ARG A 157 -14.52 -13.19 -9.55
N ASP A 158 -15.38 -13.36 -8.56
CA ASP A 158 -16.03 -14.64 -8.30
C ASP A 158 -17.13 -14.94 -9.34
N PHE A 159 -17.68 -16.16 -9.31
CA PHE A 159 -18.77 -16.56 -10.20
C PHE A 159 -20.07 -15.77 -9.99
N ASN A 160 -20.25 -15.16 -8.81
CA ASN A 160 -21.38 -14.30 -8.47
C ASN A 160 -21.14 -12.84 -8.87
N LYS A 161 -20.02 -12.55 -9.56
CA LYS A 161 -19.56 -11.24 -10.00
C LYS A 161 -19.15 -10.28 -8.87
N THR A 162 -19.02 -10.76 -7.64
CA THR A 162 -18.38 -10.02 -6.55
C THR A 162 -16.89 -9.94 -6.83
N ILE A 163 -16.29 -8.80 -6.46
CA ILE A 163 -14.84 -8.65 -6.52
C ILE A 163 -14.29 -8.87 -5.12
N ASP A 164 -13.37 -9.82 -5.00
CA ASP A 164 -12.61 -10.09 -3.78
C ASP A 164 -11.19 -9.55 -3.88
N MET A 165 -10.59 -9.23 -2.74
CA MET A 165 -9.23 -8.71 -2.65
C MET A 165 -8.35 -9.55 -1.74
N SER A 166 -7.12 -9.79 -2.19
CA SER A 166 -6.10 -10.50 -1.42
C SER A 166 -4.74 -9.80 -1.54
N LEU A 167 -3.81 -10.14 -0.65
CA LEU A 167 -2.45 -9.59 -0.66
C LEU A 167 -1.48 -10.63 -1.19
N ASN A 168 -0.67 -10.24 -2.18
CA ASN A 168 0.50 -10.98 -2.60
C ASN A 168 1.77 -10.22 -2.18
N TYR A 169 2.41 -10.65 -1.11
CA TYR A 169 3.61 -9.98 -0.57
C TYR A 169 4.84 -10.27 -1.42
N PHE A 170 5.59 -9.22 -1.74
CA PHE A 170 6.92 -9.34 -2.33
C PHE A 170 7.97 -9.39 -1.23
N VAL A 171 7.87 -8.49 -0.26
CA VAL A 171 8.84 -8.33 0.82
C VAL A 171 8.09 -7.97 2.08
N THR A 172 8.50 -8.56 3.20
CA THR A 172 7.94 -8.29 4.53
C THR A 172 9.02 -7.79 5.49
N GLY A 173 8.57 -7.15 6.56
CA GLY A 173 9.39 -6.68 7.66
C GLY A 173 8.56 -6.62 8.93
N GLU A 174 9.23 -6.58 10.06
CA GLU A 174 8.58 -6.54 11.37
C GLU A 174 9.29 -5.52 12.25
N ASP A 175 8.55 -4.54 12.74
CA ASP A 175 9.01 -3.65 13.81
C ASP A 175 8.44 -4.15 15.15
N ALA A 176 9.33 -4.56 16.05
CA ALA A 176 8.98 -5.10 17.36
C ALA A 176 9.14 -4.08 18.50
N VAL A 177 9.37 -2.81 18.17
CA VAL A 177 9.59 -1.75 19.17
C VAL A 177 8.38 -1.57 20.07
N GLY A 178 7.17 -1.69 19.53
CA GLY A 178 5.94 -1.60 20.33
C GLY A 178 5.79 -2.74 21.34
N ALA A 179 6.34 -3.92 21.05
CA ALA A 179 6.29 -5.10 21.92
C ALA A 179 7.43 -5.12 22.95
N TYR A 180 8.66 -4.83 22.51
CA TYR A 180 9.87 -5.05 23.31
C TYR A 180 10.65 -3.77 23.67
N GLY A 181 10.25 -2.61 23.14
CA GLY A 181 11.05 -1.37 23.23
C GLY A 181 12.28 -1.35 22.31
N SER A 182 12.47 -2.40 21.50
CA SER A 182 13.57 -2.57 20.54
C SER A 182 13.18 -3.54 19.44
N ASN A 183 13.79 -3.39 18.25
CA ASN A 183 13.76 -4.45 17.26
C ASN A 183 14.65 -5.62 17.70
N VAL A 184 14.35 -6.81 17.18
CA VAL A 184 15.07 -8.05 17.47
C VAL A 184 15.57 -8.62 16.14
N VAL A 185 16.84 -9.03 16.10
CA VAL A 185 17.46 -9.73 14.96
C VAL A 185 17.99 -11.07 15.43
N GLU A 186 18.10 -12.05 14.52
CA GLU A 186 18.85 -13.26 14.79
C GLU A 186 20.29 -13.13 14.29
N CYS A 187 21.26 -13.59 15.07
CA CYS A 187 22.68 -13.46 14.76
C CYS A 187 23.15 -14.26 13.53
N LYS A 188 22.30 -15.14 12.99
CA LYS A 188 22.52 -15.88 11.75
C LYS A 188 22.00 -15.16 10.50
N GLU A 189 21.18 -14.12 10.67
CA GLU A 189 20.62 -13.33 9.56
C GLU A 189 21.70 -12.46 8.91
N THR A 190 21.56 -12.23 7.60
CA THR A 190 22.40 -11.28 6.86
C THR A 190 21.73 -9.92 6.68
N SER A 191 20.41 -9.87 6.87
CA SER A 191 19.60 -8.66 6.80
C SER A 191 18.24 -8.89 7.45
N LYS A 192 17.67 -7.85 8.08
CA LYS A 192 16.28 -7.86 8.56
C LYS A 192 15.62 -6.52 8.27
N TYR A 193 14.37 -6.55 7.81
CA TYR A 193 13.59 -5.36 7.49
C TYR A 193 12.61 -5.05 8.62
N PHE A 194 12.47 -3.76 8.94
CA PHE A 194 11.64 -3.28 10.03
C PHE A 194 10.46 -2.43 9.52
N GLY A 195 10.62 -1.76 8.38
CA GLY A 195 9.52 -0.95 7.83
C GLY A 195 9.80 -0.43 6.43
N PHE A 196 8.73 0.08 5.80
CA PHE A 196 8.71 0.51 4.41
C PHE A 196 8.11 1.90 4.29
N ALA A 197 8.65 2.72 3.40
CA ALA A 197 8.16 4.07 3.14
C ALA A 197 8.47 4.51 1.70
N ARG A 198 7.81 5.57 1.24
CA ARG A 198 8.12 6.27 -0.02
C ARG A 198 8.17 5.34 -1.25
N LEU A 199 7.14 4.51 -1.38
CA LEU A 199 6.95 3.62 -2.53
C LEU A 199 6.84 4.43 -3.83
N GLY A 200 7.48 3.94 -4.88
CA GLY A 200 7.47 4.52 -6.22
C GLY A 200 7.79 3.49 -7.29
N ALA A 201 7.59 3.86 -8.56
CA ALA A 201 8.02 3.05 -9.68
C ALA A 201 9.54 2.83 -9.61
N GLY A 202 9.99 1.61 -9.92
CA GLY A 202 11.40 1.28 -9.99
C GLY A 202 12.03 1.69 -11.32
N PRO A 203 13.37 1.57 -11.44
CA PRO A 203 14.11 1.98 -12.63
C PRO A 203 13.91 1.06 -13.85
N ALA A 204 13.32 -0.12 -13.68
CA ALA A 204 13.06 -1.09 -14.74
C ALA A 204 11.59 -1.54 -14.75
N PRO A 205 11.08 -2.10 -15.86
CA PRO A 205 9.78 -2.77 -15.88
C PRO A 205 9.67 -3.84 -14.79
N ASP A 206 8.45 -4.03 -14.25
CA ASP A 206 8.18 -4.97 -13.15
C ASP A 206 9.08 -4.77 -11.92
N THR A 207 9.48 -3.53 -11.63
CA THR A 207 10.18 -3.18 -10.39
C THR A 207 9.54 -2.00 -9.67
N VAL A 208 9.72 -1.96 -8.34
CA VAL A 208 9.36 -0.82 -7.50
C VAL A 208 10.55 -0.35 -6.69
N ALA A 209 10.62 0.96 -6.44
CA ALA A 209 11.57 1.56 -5.53
C ALA A 209 10.88 1.89 -4.20
N VAL A 210 11.50 1.55 -3.09
CA VAL A 210 10.97 1.78 -1.74
C VAL A 210 12.09 2.12 -0.77
N GLU A 211 11.84 3.01 0.18
CA GLU A 211 12.73 3.21 1.32
C GLU A 211 12.45 2.11 2.36
N ILE A 212 13.50 1.37 2.75
CA ILE A 212 13.40 0.31 3.76
C ILE A 212 14.22 0.71 4.98
N ALA A 213 13.58 0.65 6.16
CA ALA A 213 14.27 0.65 7.44
C ALA A 213 14.75 -0.79 7.74
N HIS A 214 16.04 -1.00 7.95
CA HIS A 214 16.61 -2.34 8.07
C HIS A 214 17.85 -2.41 8.97
N ALA A 215 18.17 -3.61 9.42
CA ALA A 215 19.51 -3.98 9.87
C ALA A 215 20.21 -4.73 8.73
N ASP A 216 21.37 -4.23 8.27
CA ASP A 216 22.25 -5.00 7.40
C ASP A 216 23.21 -5.87 8.22
N LYS A 217 24.01 -6.68 7.53
CA LYS A 217 25.00 -7.56 8.14
C LYS A 217 25.88 -6.85 9.17
N ALA A 218 26.35 -5.63 8.90
CA ALA A 218 27.20 -4.90 9.83
C ALA A 218 26.43 -4.44 11.09
N THR A 219 25.17 -4.03 10.93
CA THR A 219 24.28 -3.72 12.07
C THR A 219 24.02 -4.97 12.91
N ILE A 220 23.74 -6.11 12.28
CA ILE A 220 23.48 -7.40 12.96
C ILE A 220 24.74 -7.89 13.68
N GLU A 221 25.91 -7.88 13.03
CA GLU A 221 27.19 -8.24 13.65
C GLU A 221 27.49 -7.35 14.87
N THR A 222 27.18 -6.06 14.78
CA THR A 222 27.34 -5.14 15.92
C THR A 222 26.42 -5.52 17.06
N ALA A 223 25.14 -5.77 16.79
CA ALA A 223 24.15 -6.18 17.79
C ALA A 223 24.56 -7.48 18.50
N CYS A 224 25.07 -8.46 17.75
CA CYS A 224 25.38 -9.81 18.22
C CYS A 224 26.74 -9.96 18.91
N THR A 225 27.66 -9.02 18.71
CA THR A 225 29.00 -9.10 19.31
C THR A 225 29.21 -8.07 20.40
N LYS A 226 29.05 -6.79 20.07
CA LYS A 226 29.26 -5.66 20.98
C LYS A 226 27.99 -5.26 21.69
N GLY A 227 26.84 -5.47 21.05
CA GLY A 227 25.56 -4.92 21.45
C GLY A 227 25.45 -3.43 21.16
N PHE A 228 24.22 -2.94 21.18
CA PHE A 228 23.90 -1.52 21.20
C PHE A 228 23.57 -1.05 22.63
N PRO A 229 23.65 0.26 22.91
CA PRO A 229 23.18 0.80 24.17
C PRO A 229 21.72 0.40 24.44
N LYS A 230 21.45 -0.19 25.61
CA LYS A 230 20.10 -0.63 25.97
C LYS A 230 19.16 0.57 26.06
N PRO A 231 17.95 0.52 25.47
CA PRO A 231 16.97 1.57 25.65
C PRO A 231 16.46 1.60 27.09
N LYS A 232 15.86 2.74 27.49
CA LYS A 232 15.39 2.97 28.88
C LYS A 232 14.31 1.98 29.31
N GLN A 233 13.57 1.44 28.35
CA GLN A 233 12.53 0.44 28.57
C GLN A 233 12.78 -0.70 27.57
N LEU A 234 12.95 -1.90 28.11
CA LEU A 234 12.97 -3.15 27.37
C LEU A 234 11.95 -4.07 28.02
N PHE A 235 11.19 -4.79 27.22
CA PHE A 235 10.22 -5.78 27.67
C PHE A 235 10.56 -7.13 27.02
N GLY A 236 10.37 -8.21 27.77
CA GLY A 236 10.74 -9.56 27.31
C GLY A 236 12.23 -9.89 27.43
N GLU A 237 12.54 -11.16 27.23
CA GLU A 237 13.91 -11.70 27.21
C GLU A 237 14.22 -12.20 25.80
N LEU A 238 15.47 -12.00 25.36
CA LEU A 238 15.95 -12.52 24.08
C LEU A 238 16.08 -14.04 24.15
N GLY A 239 15.67 -14.71 23.07
CA GLY A 239 15.99 -16.10 22.83
C GLY A 239 17.49 -16.32 22.55
N PRO A 240 17.98 -17.56 22.64
CA PRO A 240 19.35 -17.89 22.27
C PRO A 240 19.65 -17.50 20.81
N GLY A 241 20.70 -16.69 20.61
CA GLY A 241 21.12 -16.25 19.29
C GLY A 241 20.38 -15.02 18.76
N GLU A 242 19.57 -14.37 19.58
CA GLU A 242 18.94 -13.09 19.25
C GLU A 242 19.72 -11.91 19.82
N ALA A 243 19.56 -10.75 19.20
CA ALA A 243 20.12 -9.49 19.68
C ALA A 243 19.16 -8.33 19.45
N TYR A 244 19.22 -7.34 20.34
CA TYR A 244 18.44 -6.11 20.21
C TYR A 244 19.10 -5.13 19.24
N VAL A 245 18.28 -4.55 18.36
CA VAL A 245 18.59 -3.36 17.56
C VAL A 245 17.64 -2.24 18.02
N PRO A 246 18.08 -1.37 18.94
CA PRO A 246 17.21 -0.32 19.48
C PRO A 246 16.85 0.72 18.40
N PRO A 247 15.72 1.45 18.57
CA PRO A 247 15.32 2.49 17.64
C PRO A 247 16.44 3.53 17.42
N GLY A 248 16.66 3.92 16.18
CA GLY A 248 17.72 4.84 15.77
C GLY A 248 19.04 4.15 15.38
N HIS A 249 19.15 2.83 15.54
CA HIS A 249 20.30 2.05 15.08
C HIS A 249 20.02 1.27 13.77
N GLU A 250 18.77 1.24 13.32
CA GLU A 250 18.43 0.81 11.98
C GLU A 250 18.97 1.77 10.92
N LYS A 251 19.27 1.22 9.74
CA LYS A 251 19.61 1.99 8.55
C LYS A 251 18.36 2.25 7.73
N LYS A 252 18.35 3.37 7.02
CA LYS A 252 17.35 3.68 5.99
C LYS A 252 18.06 3.80 4.65
N ALA A 253 17.62 3.01 3.70
CA ALA A 253 18.16 3.05 2.34
C ALA A 253 17.06 2.78 1.31
N ARG A 254 17.30 3.20 0.07
CA ARG A 254 16.43 2.83 -1.05
C ARG A 254 16.77 1.46 -1.60
N PHE A 255 15.74 0.67 -1.82
CA PHE A 255 15.79 -0.65 -2.42
C PHE A 255 14.95 -0.68 -3.68
N VAL A 256 15.38 -1.50 -4.63
CA VAL A 256 14.58 -1.92 -5.78
C VAL A 256 14.07 -3.32 -5.49
N ILE A 257 12.76 -3.51 -5.59
CA ILE A 257 12.09 -4.81 -5.48
C ILE A 257 11.69 -5.25 -6.89
N ASP A 258 12.13 -6.43 -7.28
CA ASP A 258 11.70 -7.12 -8.49
C ASP A 258 10.35 -7.82 -8.21
N LEU A 259 9.30 -7.42 -8.93
CA LEU A 259 7.93 -7.91 -8.74
C LEU A 259 7.70 -9.32 -9.30
N THR A 260 8.68 -9.88 -10.02
CA THR A 260 8.62 -11.25 -10.55
C THR A 260 9.30 -12.23 -9.61
N THR A 261 10.42 -11.83 -9.03
CA THR A 261 11.25 -12.70 -8.18
C THR A 261 11.08 -12.43 -6.69
N SER A 262 10.37 -11.36 -6.31
CA SER A 262 10.20 -10.90 -4.94
C SER A 262 11.52 -10.57 -4.23
N LYS A 263 12.58 -10.28 -4.99
CA LYS A 263 13.90 -9.96 -4.44
C LYS A 263 14.05 -8.46 -4.28
N ALA A 264 14.39 -8.03 -3.06
CA ALA A 264 14.83 -6.67 -2.77
C ALA A 264 16.36 -6.58 -2.83
N VAL A 265 16.87 -5.54 -3.48
CA VAL A 265 18.30 -5.20 -3.46
C VAL A 265 18.47 -3.70 -3.23
N PRO A 266 19.56 -3.25 -2.57
CA PRO A 266 19.86 -1.83 -2.51
C PRO A 266 19.90 -1.22 -3.91
N GLU A 267 19.32 -0.04 -4.09
CA GLU A 267 19.21 0.62 -5.41
C GLU A 267 20.60 0.84 -6.05
N ALA A 268 21.61 1.12 -5.23
CA ALA A 268 23.01 1.27 -5.66
C ALA A 268 23.64 -0.04 -6.20
N GLU A 269 23.08 -1.20 -5.85
CA GLU A 269 23.49 -2.52 -6.38
C GLU A 269 22.68 -2.91 -7.61
N PHE A 270 21.42 -2.48 -7.69
CA PHE A 270 20.58 -2.72 -8.86
C PHE A 270 21.17 -2.11 -10.13
N ALA A 271 21.67 -0.87 -10.05
CA ALA A 271 22.27 -0.16 -11.19
C ALA A 271 23.54 -0.80 -11.77
N LYS A 272 24.11 -1.82 -11.10
CA LYS A 272 25.31 -2.54 -11.54
C LYS A 272 25.01 -3.84 -12.30
N ARG A 273 23.73 -4.22 -12.36
CA ARG A 273 23.25 -5.41 -13.09
C ARG A 273 22.81 -5.04 -14.49
#